data_AF-A0A0C3E428-F1
#
_entry.id   AF-A0A0C3E428-F1
#
_cell.length_a   1.000
_cell.length_b   1.000
_cell.length_c   1.000
_cell.angle_alpha   90.00
_cell.angle_beta   90.00
_cell.angle_gamma   90.00
#
_symmetry.space_group_name_H-M   'P 1'
#
loop_
_entity.id
_entity.type
_entity.pdbx_description
1 polymer ?
#
loop_
_entity_poly.entity_id
_entity_poly.type
_entity_poly.pdbx_seq_one_letter_code
_entity_poly.pdbx_strand_id
1 'polypeptide(L)' 'MHSDTSCRRSQIEKERFSFSFGLNLLPGMYFMPVHAVPDPGAKKFRLVTNHSAGQHALNNMISLEDVSGPCGCRTACSL' A
#
# COMPACT_ATOMS: atom_id res chain seq x y z
N MET A 1 -5.73 -6.23 -18.13
CA MET A 1 -4.47 -5.92 -17.43
C MET A 1 -3.69 -4.76 -18.07
N HIS A 2 -4.33 -3.82 -18.78
CA HIS A 2 -3.64 -2.70 -19.46
C HIS A 2 -3.70 -1.38 -18.68
N SER A 3 -4.63 -1.24 -17.73
CA SER A 3 -4.87 -0.03 -16.94
C SER A 3 -3.84 0.20 -15.83
N ASP A 4 -3.35 -0.88 -15.21
CA ASP A 4 -2.39 -0.81 -14.10
C ASP A 4 -1.05 -0.17 -14.53
N THR A 5 -0.56 -0.54 -15.71
CA THR A 5 0.71 -0.05 -16.24
C THR A 5 0.67 1.45 -16.54
N SER A 6 -0.43 1.95 -17.12
CA SER A 6 -0.60 3.38 -17.43
C SER A 6 -0.60 4.23 -16.15
N CYS A 7 -1.35 3.81 -15.14
CA CYS A 7 -1.45 4.55 -13.88
C CYS A 7 -0.09 4.59 -13.15
N ARG A 8 0.65 3.48 -13.13
CA ARG A 8 2.01 3.42 -12.58
C ARG A 8 2.97 4.38 -13.29
N ARG A 9 2.96 4.44 -14.62
CA ARG A 9 3.83 5.34 -15.41
C ARG A 9 3.65 6.80 -15.02
N SER A 10 2.39 7.24 -14.85
CA SER A 10 2.10 8.61 -14.43
C SER A 10 2.65 8.99 -13.05
N GLN A 11 2.86 8.01 -12.14
CA GLN A 11 3.49 8.25 -10.85
C GLN A 11 5.03 8.32 -10.97
N ILE A 12 5.62 7.59 -11.92
CA ILE A 12 7.05 7.65 -12.23
C ILE A 12 7.39 9.02 -12.86
N GLU A 13 6.57 9.47 -13.81
CA GLU A 13 6.71 10.80 -14.43
C GLU A 13 6.57 11.95 -13.43
N LYS A 14 5.84 11.72 -12.33
CA LYS A 14 5.68 12.66 -11.20
C LYS A 14 6.75 12.48 -10.12
N GLU A 15 7.76 11.66 -10.35
CA GLU A 15 8.84 11.36 -9.41
C GLU A 15 8.38 10.81 -8.05
N ARG A 16 7.16 10.25 -8.00
CA ARG A 16 6.62 9.63 -6.77
C ARG A 16 7.06 8.18 -6.64
N PHE A 17 7.24 7.49 -7.77
CA PHE A 17 7.72 6.12 -7.83
C PHE A 17 9.03 6.05 -8.59
N SER A 18 9.90 5.13 -8.17
CA SER A 18 11.10 4.76 -8.92
C SER A 18 10.78 3.76 -10.05
N PHE A 19 11.77 3.56 -10.92
CA PHE A 19 11.77 2.43 -11.84
C PHE A 19 11.79 1.09 -11.09
N SER A 20 11.33 0.01 -11.75
CA SER A 20 11.31 -1.31 -11.11
C SER A 20 12.72 -1.82 -10.86
N PHE A 21 12.94 -2.41 -9.68
CA PHE A 21 14.19 -3.10 -9.33
C PHE A 21 14.33 -4.50 -9.95
N GLY A 22 13.44 -4.85 -10.91
CA GLY A 22 13.37 -6.19 -11.50
C GLY A 22 12.54 -7.15 -10.66
N LEU A 23 12.70 -8.45 -10.92
CA LEU A 23 12.00 -9.53 -10.22
C LEU A 23 12.71 -9.95 -8.93
N ASN A 24 13.97 -9.57 -8.77
CA ASN A 24 14.80 -9.95 -7.63
C ASN A 24 14.88 -8.78 -6.66
N LEU A 25 14.45 -9.03 -5.42
CA LEU A 25 14.60 -8.07 -4.34
C LEU A 25 15.99 -8.21 -3.71
N LEU A 26 16.60 -7.08 -3.37
CA LEU A 26 17.83 -7.10 -2.57
C LEU A 26 17.49 -7.49 -1.13
N PRO A 27 18.45 -8.05 -0.37
CA PRO A 27 18.25 -8.38 1.04
C PRO A 27 17.72 -7.17 1.82
N GLY A 28 16.63 -7.36 2.57
CA GLY A 28 15.96 -6.31 3.33
C GLY A 28 14.90 -5.51 2.57
N MET A 29 14.71 -5.75 1.27
CA MET A 29 13.62 -5.15 0.51
C MET A 29 12.35 -6.01 0.57
N TYR A 30 11.21 -5.34 0.72
CA TYR A 30 9.89 -5.95 0.61
C TYR A 30 9.11 -5.27 -0.50
N PHE A 31 8.28 -6.04 -1.22
CA PHE A 31 7.37 -5.51 -2.22
C PHE A 31 5.94 -5.72 -1.75
N MET A 32 5.06 -4.77 -2.05
CA MET A 32 3.63 -4.90 -1.83
C MET A 32 2.91 -4.84 -3.18
N PRO A 33 1.86 -5.65 -3.40
CA PRO A 33 1.11 -5.59 -4.64
C PRO A 33 0.31 -4.28 -4.74
N VAL A 34 0.30 -3.70 -5.94
CA VAL A 34 -0.42 -2.48 -6.27
C VAL A 34 -1.44 -2.78 -7.35
N HIS A 35 -2.68 -2.35 -7.15
CA HIS A 35 -3.80 -2.57 -8.06
C HIS A 35 -4.42 -1.24 -8.49
N ALA A 36 -4.77 -1.10 -9.78
CA ALA A 36 -5.57 0.02 -10.26
C ALA A 36 -7.06 -0.31 -10.14
N VAL A 37 -7.73 0.42 -9.27
CA VAL A 37 -9.17 0.31 -9.06
C VAL A 37 -9.86 1.51 -9.71
N PRO A 38 -10.96 1.34 -10.45
CA PRO A 38 -11.76 2.46 -10.93
C PRO A 38 -12.20 3.35 -9.77
N ASP A 39 -12.14 4.66 -9.97
CA ASP A 39 -12.68 5.60 -8.99
C ASP A 39 -14.18 5.82 -9.27
N PRO A 40 -15.09 5.46 -8.34
CA PRO A 40 -16.52 5.63 -8.57
C PRO A 40 -16.86 7.12 -8.77
N GLY A 41 -17.41 7.45 -9.95
CA GLY A 41 -17.79 8.82 -10.31
C GLY A 41 -16.73 9.60 -11.11
N ALA A 42 -15.52 9.05 -11.29
CA ALA A 42 -14.51 9.64 -12.15
C ALA A 42 -14.13 8.69 -13.30
N LYS A 43 -13.82 9.23 -14.48
CA LYS A 43 -13.25 8.46 -15.61
C LYS A 43 -11.74 8.20 -15.39
N LYS A 44 -11.34 7.89 -14.17
CA LYS A 44 -9.94 7.73 -13.75
C LYS A 44 -9.81 6.50 -12.84
N PHE A 45 -8.58 5.99 -12.74
CA PHE A 45 -8.22 4.90 -11.84
C PHE A 45 -7.41 5.45 -10.66
N ARG A 46 -7.56 4.83 -9.50
CA ARG A 46 -6.73 5.05 -8.31
C ARG A 46 -5.87 3.81 -8.06
N LEU A 47 -4.64 4.02 -7.62
CA LEU A 47 -3.75 2.94 -7.21
C LEU A 47 -4.01 2.60 -5.75
N VAL A 48 -4.18 1.32 -5.46
CA VAL A 48 -4.35 0.77 -4.12
C VAL A 48 -3.21 -0.19 -3.85
N THR A 49 -2.41 0.12 -2.83
CA THR A 49 -1.37 -0.78 -2.32
C THR A 49 -1.97 -1.66 -1.21
N ASN A 50 -1.90 -2.98 -1.36
CA ASN A 50 -2.35 -3.89 -0.32
C ASN A 50 -1.24 -4.12 0.72
N HIS A 51 -1.22 -3.29 1.75
CA HIS A 51 -0.23 -3.36 2.85
C HIS A 51 -0.42 -4.54 3.81
N SER A 52 -1.48 -5.34 3.63
CA SER A 52 -1.78 -6.53 4.43
C SER A 52 -1.52 -7.84 3.68
N ALA A 53 -1.03 -7.78 2.44
CA ALA A 53 -0.79 -8.97 1.63
C ALA A 53 0.59 -9.60 1.90
N GLY A 54 0.61 -10.92 2.09
CA GLY A 54 1.84 -11.71 2.22
C GLY A 54 2.34 -11.86 3.65
N GLN A 55 3.36 -12.71 3.84
CA GLN A 55 3.93 -12.99 5.16
C GLN A 55 4.69 -11.80 5.76
N HIS A 56 5.30 -10.98 4.90
CA HIS A 56 6.02 -9.76 5.28
C HIS A 56 5.19 -8.50 4.98
N ALA A 57 3.89 -8.57 5.24
CA ALA A 57 2.98 -7.45 5.07
C ALA A 57 3.41 -6.27 5.96
N LEU A 58 3.46 -5.06 5.39
CA LEU A 58 3.87 -3.85 6.10
C LEU A 58 3.08 -3.63 7.40
N ASN A 59 1.77 -3.87 7.37
CA ASN A 59 0.90 -3.70 8.53
C ASN A 59 1.21 -4.68 9.67
N ASN A 60 1.88 -5.80 9.40
CA ASN A 60 2.34 -6.74 10.43
C ASN A 60 3.72 -6.37 11.00
N MET A 61 4.47 -5.51 10.30
CA MET A 61 5.82 -5.10 10.68
C MET A 61 5.84 -3.80 11.50
N ILE A 62 4.73 -3.07 11.53
CA ILE A 62 4.57 -1.83 12.31
C ILE A 62 3.93 -2.19 13.64
N SER A 63 4.59 -1.86 14.75
CA SER A 63 4.07 -2.13 16.08
C SER A 63 2.83 -1.30 16.38
N LEU A 64 1.87 -1.85 17.12
CA LEU A 64 0.64 -1.13 17.49
C LEU A 64 0.89 0.14 18.31
N GLU A 65 2.00 0.17 19.07
CA GLU A 65 2.44 1.36 19.81
C GLU A 65 2.80 2.52 18.87
N ASP A 66 3.33 2.23 17.68
CA ASP A 66 3.70 3.22 16.67
C ASP A 66 2.50 3.71 15.85
N VAL A 67 1.37 2.99 15.91
CA VAL A 67 0.10 3.31 15.20
C VAL A 67 -0.89 4.05 16.12
N SER A 68 -0.48 4.41 17.34
CA SER A 68 -1.29 5.07 18.35
C SER A 68 -1.74 6.50 17.95
N GLY A 69 -2.87 6.61 17.25
CA GLY A 69 -3.66 7.85 17.23
C GLY A 69 -4.39 8.07 18.56
N PRO A 70 -4.84 9.31 18.88
CA PRO A 70 -5.53 9.62 20.13
C PRO A 70 -6.96 9.09 20.10
N CYS A 71 -7.12 7.77 20.17
CA CYS A 71 -8.34 7.13 20.62
C CYS A 71 -8.04 6.50 21.97
N GLY A 72 -8.06 7.36 23.00
CA GLY A 72 -8.18 6.91 24.38
C GLY A 72 -9.48 6.13 24.55
N CYS A 73 -9.35 4.93 25.12
CA CYS A 73 -10.35 4.10 25.83
C CYS A 73 -10.11 2.62 25.50
N ARG A 74 -9.10 2.04 26.14
CA ARG A 74 -9.08 0.59 26.41
C ARG A 74 -9.30 0.37 27.90
N THR A 75 -10.50 0.67 28.38
CA THR A 75 -11.00 0.03 29.60
C THR A 75 -12.35 -0.60 29.29
N ALA A 76 -12.30 -1.93 29.19
CA ALA A 76 -13.36 -2.92 29.17
C ALA A 76 -14.82 -2.41 29.18
N CYS A 77 -15.49 -2.53 28.04
CA CYS A 77 -16.92 -2.85 28.05
C CYS A 77 -17.02 -4.33 28.47
N SER A 78 -17.13 -4.58 29.78
CA SER A 78 -17.61 -5.88 30.26
C SER A 78 -19.12 -5.89 30.09
N LEU A 79 -19.63 -6.99 29.56
CA LEU A 79 -21.06 -7.30 29.38
C LEU A 79 -21.90 -7.04 30.64
#